data_AF-A0A4Y3IMM8-F1
#
_entry.id   AF-A0A4Y3IMM8-F1
#
_cell.length_a   1.000
_cell.length_b   1.000
_cell.length_c   1.000
_cell.angle_alpha   90.00
_cell.angle_beta   90.00
_cell.angle_gamma   90.00
#
_symmetry.space_group_name_H-M   'P 1'
#
loop_
_entity.id
_entity.type
_entity.pdbx_description
1 polymer ?
#
loop_
_entity_poly.entity_id
_entity_poly.type
_entity_poly.pdbx_seq_one_letter_code
_entity_poly.pdbx_strand_id
1 'polypeptide(L)'
;MNNYILNNCRNYNYYAQYGVKKIAYDYTLGKSINTLIADIVKGDTITVLSYSVDGKRVKALTYSVLDKGVLNGRDDNAEYGVIFGDLMKSDVIPKVKASNQYPEMFDKNGNFKQGVNVKVTA
;
A
#
# COMPACT_ATOMS: atom_id res chain seq x y z
N MET A 1 17.66 4.97 -11.15
CA MET A 1 17.26 3.83 -10.29
C MET A 1 15.75 3.80 -10.26
N ASN A 2 15.14 2.72 -10.73
CA ASN A 2 13.68 2.61 -10.80
C ASN A 2 13.11 2.44 -9.39
N ASN A 3 12.28 3.39 -8.97
CA ASN A 3 11.60 3.36 -7.68
C ASN A 3 10.43 2.37 -7.78
N TYR A 4 10.66 1.13 -7.36
CA TYR A 4 9.57 0.18 -7.17
C TYR A 4 8.85 0.52 -5.87
N ILE A 5 7.74 1.25 -5.98
CA ILE A 5 6.69 1.15 -4.96
C ILE A 5 6.16 -0.28 -5.13
N LEU A 6 6.60 -1.19 -4.27
CA LEU A 6 5.97 -2.50 -4.13
C LEU A 6 4.60 -2.23 -3.51
N ASN A 7 3.67 -2.05 -4.41
CA ASN A 7 2.27 -1.79 -4.14
C ASN A 7 1.65 -3.18 -4.08
N ASN A 8 0.95 -3.53 -3.00
CA ASN A 8 0.16 -4.76 -2.92
C ASN A 8 -1.09 -4.74 -3.83
N CYS A 9 -0.95 -4.17 -5.03
CA CYS A 9 -1.82 -4.39 -6.17
C CYS A 9 -1.09 -5.00 -7.36
N ARG A 10 0.16 -5.44 -7.18
CA ARG A 10 0.76 -6.42 -8.10
C ARG A 10 0.36 -7.87 -7.81
N ASN A 11 -0.49 -8.12 -6.81
CA ASN A 11 -1.07 -9.44 -6.60
C ASN A 11 0.01 -10.52 -6.41
N TYR A 12 1.18 -10.14 -5.88
CA TYR A 12 2.17 -11.13 -5.45
C TYR A 12 1.53 -11.84 -4.27
N ASN A 13 1.22 -13.10 -4.50
CA ASN A 13 0.58 -13.94 -3.52
C ASN A 13 1.62 -14.19 -2.41
N TYR A 14 1.73 -13.26 -1.45
CA TYR A 14 2.69 -13.31 -0.35
C TYR A 14 2.59 -14.62 0.43
N TYR A 15 1.42 -15.27 0.41
CA TYR A 15 1.27 -16.60 0.96
C TYR A 15 2.08 -17.65 0.18
N ALA A 16 2.07 -17.61 -1.15
CA ALA A 16 2.84 -18.53 -1.98
C ALA A 16 4.36 -18.29 -1.86
N GLN A 17 4.78 -17.02 -1.74
CA GLN A 17 6.19 -16.66 -1.66
C GLN A 17 6.76 -16.75 -0.24
N TYR A 18 6.03 -16.33 0.78
CA TYR A 18 6.52 -16.17 2.15
C TYR A 18 5.78 -17.03 3.17
N GLY A 19 4.68 -17.69 2.81
CA GLY A 19 3.81 -18.39 3.77
C GLY A 19 2.99 -17.44 4.65
N VAL A 20 2.99 -16.15 4.34
CA VAL A 20 2.41 -15.10 5.17
C VAL A 20 1.08 -14.61 4.59
N LYS A 21 0.08 -14.42 5.45
CA LYS A 21 -1.26 -13.94 5.08
C LYS A 21 -1.50 -12.53 5.62
N LYS A 22 -2.58 -11.91 5.16
CA LYS A 22 -3.09 -10.62 5.68
C LYS A 22 -2.10 -9.46 5.59
N ILE A 23 -1.28 -9.40 4.54
CA ILE A 23 -0.46 -8.23 4.28
C ILE A 23 -1.33 -7.17 3.64
N ALA A 24 -1.48 -6.03 4.31
CA ALA A 24 -2.21 -4.88 3.81
C ALA A 24 -1.32 -4.02 2.92
N TYR A 25 -0.05 -3.85 3.30
CA TYR A 25 0.89 -2.97 2.64
C TYR A 25 2.33 -3.43 2.89
N ASP A 26 3.22 -3.18 1.94
CA ASP A 26 4.65 -3.42 2.06
C ASP A 26 5.46 -2.21 1.57
N TYR A 27 6.67 -2.06 2.09
CA TYR A 27 7.53 -0.91 1.81
C TYR A 27 9.01 -1.26 1.96
N THR A 28 9.86 -0.58 1.19
CA THR A 28 11.31 -0.74 1.31
C THR A 28 11.83 -0.04 2.57
N LEU A 29 12.64 -0.75 3.37
CA LEU A 29 13.29 -0.15 4.53
C LEU A 29 14.30 0.96 4.13
N GLY A 30 14.53 1.90 5.04
CA GLY A 30 15.46 3.02 4.83
C GLY A 30 15.04 4.08 3.80
N LYS A 31 13.79 4.11 3.32
CA LYS A 31 13.30 5.11 2.35
C LYS A 31 12.49 6.23 3.03
N SER A 32 12.41 7.39 2.38
CA SER A 32 11.69 8.57 2.89
C SER A 32 10.19 8.35 3.12
N ILE A 33 9.58 7.38 2.45
CA ILE A 33 8.19 6.95 2.69
C ILE A 33 7.98 6.39 4.11
N ASN A 34 9.04 5.95 4.79
CA ASN A 34 8.95 5.30 6.09
C ASN A 34 8.34 6.19 7.16
N THR A 35 8.41 7.53 7.04
CA THR A 35 7.80 8.44 8.02
C THR A 35 6.28 8.29 8.06
N LEU A 36 5.63 8.18 6.90
CA LEU A 36 4.18 8.02 6.83
C LEU A 36 3.71 6.66 7.38
N ILE A 37 4.59 5.65 7.33
CA ILE A 37 4.32 4.30 7.87
C ILE A 37 4.70 4.16 9.35
N ALA A 38 5.64 4.97 9.83
CA ALA A 38 6.11 4.95 11.21
C ALA A 38 4.95 5.19 12.18
N ASP A 39 4.05 6.11 11.82
CA ASP A 39 2.92 6.53 12.65
C ASP A 39 1.73 5.55 12.61
N ILE A 40 1.72 4.58 11.69
CA ILE A 40 0.66 3.57 11.62
C ILE A 40 0.84 2.55 12.75
N VAL A 41 -0.18 2.35 13.57
CA VAL A 41 -0.16 1.44 14.72
C VAL A 41 -1.29 0.41 14.66
N LYS A 42 -1.18 -0.65 15.48
CA LYS A 42 -2.22 -1.66 15.62
C LYS A 42 -3.54 -1.01 16.04
N GLY A 43 -4.62 -1.40 15.37
CA GLY A 43 -5.96 -0.87 15.57
C GLY A 43 -6.33 0.27 14.61
N ASP A 44 -5.35 0.89 13.96
CA ASP A 44 -5.63 1.91 12.94
C ASP A 44 -6.43 1.32 11.78
N THR A 45 -7.23 2.16 11.14
CA THR A 45 -7.77 1.85 9.83
C THR A 45 -6.91 2.55 8.78
N ILE A 46 -6.49 1.82 7.75
CA ILE A 46 -5.70 2.38 6.66
C ILE A 46 -6.41 2.14 5.33
N THR A 47 -6.28 3.09 4.40
CA THR A 47 -6.69 2.91 3.01
C THR A 47 -5.47 2.92 2.10
N VAL A 48 -5.31 1.86 1.33
CA VAL A 48 -4.24 1.66 0.35
C VAL A 48 -4.81 1.82 -1.06
N LEU A 49 -4.17 2.65 -1.87
CA LEU A 49 -4.56 2.91 -3.24
C LEU A 49 -3.59 2.28 -4.23
N SER A 50 -4.18 1.86 -5.35
CA SER A 50 -3.48 1.17 -6.40
C SER A 50 -4.10 1.37 -7.76
N TYR A 51 -3.28 1.39 -8.83
CA TYR A 51 -3.85 1.38 -10.16
C TYR A 51 -4.38 0.00 -10.50
N SER A 52 -5.55 -0.03 -11.14
CA SER A 52 -5.99 -1.22 -11.85
C SER A 52 -5.21 -1.40 -13.16
N VAL A 53 -5.31 -2.58 -13.76
CA VAL A 53 -4.57 -2.95 -14.99
C VAL A 53 -4.80 -1.96 -16.13
N ASP A 54 -5.98 -1.33 -16.21
CA ASP A 54 -6.32 -0.39 -17.28
C ASP A 54 -5.76 1.03 -17.07
N GLY A 55 -5.18 1.34 -15.90
CA GLY A 55 -4.66 2.66 -15.53
C GLY A 55 -5.71 3.78 -15.41
N LYS A 56 -6.97 3.51 -15.71
CA LYS A 56 -8.11 4.45 -15.67
C LYS A 56 -8.89 4.35 -14.38
N ARG A 57 -8.79 3.22 -13.68
CA ARG A 57 -9.41 3.01 -12.37
C ARG A 57 -8.36 2.77 -11.29
N VAL A 58 -8.73 3.15 -10.07
CA VAL A 58 -7.96 2.96 -8.85
C VAL A 58 -8.70 1.95 -7.98
N LYS A 59 -7.99 0.95 -7.48
CA LYS A 59 -8.48 0.06 -6.44
C LYS A 59 -8.13 0.68 -5.08
N ALA A 60 -9.14 0.87 -4.25
CA ALA A 60 -9.03 1.38 -2.89
C ALA A 60 -9.35 0.25 -1.93
N LEU A 61 -8.39 -0.11 -1.10
CA LEU A 61 -8.52 -1.20 -0.14
C LEU A 61 -8.35 -0.64 1.27
N THR A 62 -9.38 -0.83 2.10
CA THR A 62 -9.37 -0.39 3.49
C THR A 62 -9.14 -1.58 4.39
N TYR A 63 -8.18 -1.46 5.30
CA TYR A 63 -7.77 -2.51 6.23
C TYR A 63 -7.82 -2.01 7.67
N SER A 64 -8.15 -2.89 8.61
CA SER A 64 -7.83 -2.71 10.03
C SER A 64 -6.43 -3.27 10.29
N VAL A 65 -5.54 -2.45 10.84
CA VAL A 65 -4.14 -2.80 11.09
C VAL A 65 -4.04 -3.75 12.27
N LEU A 66 -3.40 -4.89 12.05
CA LEU A 66 -3.15 -5.91 13.05
C LEU A 66 -1.78 -5.76 13.72
N ASP A 67 -0.75 -5.51 12.93
CA ASP A 67 0.63 -5.34 13.38
C ASP A 67 1.53 -4.81 12.26
N LYS A 68 2.80 -4.51 12.59
CA LYS A 68 3.87 -4.27 11.63
C LYS A 68 4.96 -5.32 11.77
N GLY A 69 5.68 -5.60 10.69
CA GLY A 69 6.79 -6.54 10.71
C GLY A 69 7.78 -6.30 9.60
N VAL A 70 8.71 -7.24 9.48
CA VAL A 70 9.72 -7.28 8.42
C VAL A 70 9.66 -8.65 7.74
N LEU A 71 9.75 -8.66 6.42
CA LEU A 71 9.91 -9.85 5.60
C LEU A 71 11.25 -9.80 4.89
N ASN A 72 11.93 -10.94 4.87
CA ASN A 72 13.16 -11.11 4.09
C ASN A 72 12.77 -11.57 2.68
N GLY A 73 13.09 -10.75 1.68
CA GLY A 73 12.96 -11.07 0.27
C GLY A 73 13.71 -12.35 -0.06
N ARG A 74 13.02 -13.29 -0.72
CA ARG A 74 13.63 -14.58 -1.07
C ARG A 74 14.64 -14.48 -2.22
N ASP A 75 14.42 -13.56 -3.14
CA ASP A 75 15.13 -13.53 -4.42
C ASP A 75 16.26 -12.50 -4.47
N ASP A 76 16.28 -11.53 -3.56
CA ASP A 76 17.19 -10.38 -3.59
C ASP A 76 17.92 -10.12 -2.26
N ASN A 77 17.69 -10.95 -1.23
CA ASN A 77 18.18 -10.76 0.13
C ASN A 77 17.86 -9.37 0.71
N ALA A 78 16.84 -8.69 0.19
CA ALA A 78 16.42 -7.38 0.69
C ALA A 78 15.41 -7.55 1.82
N GLU A 79 15.48 -6.68 2.83
CA GLU A 79 14.46 -6.62 3.88
C GLU A 79 13.36 -5.62 3.53
N TYR A 80 12.11 -6.07 3.69
CA TYR A 80 10.89 -5.33 3.40
C TYR A 80 10.10 -5.11 4.69
N GLY A 81 9.72 -3.86 4.96
CA GLY A 81 8.75 -3.57 6.00
C GLY A 81 7.35 -3.95 5.52
N VAL A 82 6.53 -4.50 6.40
CA VAL A 82 5.15 -4.88 6.09
C VAL A 82 4.19 -4.41 7.16
N ILE A 83 2.97 -4.10 6.73
CA ILE A 83 1.82 -3.86 7.57
C ILE A 83 0.87 -5.03 7.39
N PHE A 84 0.52 -5.67 8.50
CA PHE A 84 -0.51 -6.69 8.55
C PHE A 84 -1.86 -6.03 8.80
N GLY A 85 -2.89 -6.49 8.09
CA GLY A 85 -4.24 -5.97 8.26
C GLY A 85 -5.32 -6.89 7.73
N ASP A 86 -6.48 -6.83 8.39
CA ASP A 86 -7.70 -7.48 7.91
C ASP A 86 -8.44 -6.56 6.94
N LEU A 87 -8.75 -7.09 5.75
CA LEU A 87 -9.45 -6.34 4.72
C LEU A 87 -10.89 -6.06 5.18
N MET A 88 -11.23 -4.78 5.27
CA MET A 88 -12.57 -4.32 5.65
C MET A 88 -13.41 -3.95 4.42
N LYS A 89 -12.79 -3.30 3.43
CA LYS A 89 -13.48 -2.77 2.25
C LYS A 89 -12.60 -2.82 1.01
N SER A 90 -13.20 -3.08 -0.15
CA SER A 90 -12.55 -3.05 -1.46
C SER A 90 -13.43 -2.35 -2.47
N ASP A 91 -12.99 -1.20 -2.96
CA ASP A 91 -13.68 -0.44 -3.99
C ASP A 91 -12.82 -0.33 -5.26
N VAL A 92 -13.48 -0.26 -6.42
CA VAL A 92 -12.85 0.11 -7.69
C VAL A 92 -13.49 1.40 -8.18
N ILE A 93 -12.69 2.45 -8.27
CA ILE A 93 -13.15 3.83 -8.43
C ILE A 93 -12.49 4.43 -9.67
N PRO A 94 -13.21 5.19 -10.51
CA PRO A 94 -12.58 5.96 -11.59
C PRO A 94 -11.47 6.88 -11.05
N LYS A 95 -10.33 6.96 -11.75
CA LYS A 95 -9.15 7.73 -11.33
C LYS A 95 -9.47 9.17 -10.92
N VAL A 96 -10.31 9.86 -11.69
CA VAL A 96 -10.76 11.24 -11.41
C VAL A 96 -11.55 11.33 -10.10
N LYS A 97 -12.38 10.32 -9.78
CA LYS A 97 -13.13 10.31 -8.52
C LYS A 97 -12.21 9.97 -7.35
N ALA A 98 -11.25 9.07 -7.53
CA ALA A 98 -10.25 8.75 -6.51
C ALA A 98 -9.37 9.98 -6.18
N SER A 99 -8.95 10.76 -7.18
CA SER A 99 -8.18 11.99 -6.93
C SER A 99 -8.95 13.06 -6.17
N ASN A 100 -10.28 13.09 -6.29
CA ASN A 100 -11.12 14.00 -5.51
C ASN A 100 -11.36 13.50 -4.09
N GLN A 101 -11.43 12.18 -3.88
CA GLN A 101 -11.65 11.57 -2.55
C GLN A 101 -10.38 11.48 -1.70
N TYR A 102 -9.22 11.36 -2.33
CA TYR A 102 -7.92 11.21 -1.67
C TYR A 102 -6.88 12.21 -2.23
N PRO A 103 -7.19 13.52 -2.27
CA PRO A 103 -6.38 14.51 -2.99
C PRO A 103 -4.91 14.58 -2.51
N GLU A 104 -4.65 14.27 -1.25
CA GLU A 104 -3.31 14.20 -0.69
C GLU A 104 -2.41 13.13 -1.32
N MET A 105 -3.01 12.07 -1.88
CA MET A 105 -2.32 10.92 -2.48
C MET A 105 -2.03 11.11 -3.97
N PHE A 106 -2.57 12.16 -4.60
CA PHE A 106 -2.43 12.42 -6.03
C PHE A 106 -1.75 13.76 -6.33
N ASP A 107 -0.89 13.79 -7.35
CA ASP A 107 -0.32 15.02 -7.90
C ASP A 107 -1.35 15.79 -8.74
N LYS A 108 -0.98 17.00 -9.19
CA LYS A 108 -1.83 17.85 -10.03
C LYS A 108 -2.23 17.22 -11.38
N ASN A 109 -1.54 16.17 -11.81
CA ASN A 109 -1.82 15.44 -13.04
C ASN A 109 -2.69 14.19 -12.78
N GLY A 110 -3.14 13.99 -11.54
CA GLY A 110 -3.91 12.84 -11.12
C GLY A 110 -3.08 11.57 -10.98
N ASN A 111 -1.75 11.64 -10.96
CA ASN A 111 -0.90 10.48 -10.70
C ASN A 111 -0.65 10.32 -9.20
N PHE A 112 -0.37 9.11 -8.71
CA PHE A 112 0.00 8.97 -7.30
C PHE A 112 1.26 9.78 -7.02
N LYS A 113 1.25 10.54 -5.92
CA LYS A 113 2.49 11.14 -5.42
C LYS A 113 3.42 10.00 -5.05
N GLN A 114 4.71 10.20 -5.33
CA GLN A 114 5.71 9.19 -5.06
C GLN A 114 5.70 8.82 -3.58
N GLY A 115 5.45 7.54 -3.29
CA GLY A 115 5.42 7.01 -1.93
C GLY A 115 4.24 7.48 -1.07
N VAL A 116 3.14 7.95 -1.67
CA VAL A 116 1.94 8.34 -0.92
C VAL A 116 0.73 7.64 -1.50
N ASN A 117 0.68 6.32 -1.33
CA ASN A 117 -0.45 5.49 -1.74
C ASN A 117 -1.05 4.68 -0.58
N VAL A 118 -0.76 5.07 0.66
CA VAL A 118 -1.44 4.62 1.87
C VAL A 118 -1.77 5.83 2.75
N LYS A 119 -2.87 5.74 3.49
CA LYS A 119 -3.32 6.77 4.44
C LYS A 119 -4.01 6.13 5.64
N VAL A 120 -3.77 6.67 6.82
CA VAL A 120 -4.59 6.39 8.02
C VAL A 120 -5.94 7.10 7.87
N THR A 121 -7.01 6.36 8.03
CA THR A 121 -8.39 6.85 8.05
C THR A 121 -8.92 6.72 9.47
N ALA A 122 -9.41 7.84 10.02
CA ALA A 122 -10.09 7.86 11.32
C ALA A 122 -11.43 7.12 11.29
#